data_AF-A0A3D2NJ99-F1
#
_entry.id   AF-A0A3D2NJ99-F1
#
_cell.length_a   1.000
_cell.length_b   1.000
_cell.length_c   1.000
_cell.angle_alpha   90.00
_cell.angle_beta   90.00
_cell.angle_gamma   90.00
#
_symmetry.space_group_name_H-M   'P 1'
#
loop_
_entity.id
_entity.type
_entity.pdbx_description
1 polymer ?
#
loop_
_entity_poly.entity_id
_entity_poly.type
_entity_poly.pdbx_seq_one_letter_code
_entity_poly.pdbx_strand_id
1 'polypeptide(L)'
;MPEFVRSDPSMWEAIHADPSVPLDRAVVRQIINDQRRLSRRWLYPVARVLSRVVVAVVSVIKRVLPFRWMPLRVMDALCVWFLRHFVSPSAVDLLIRHFVVETNLVNFIIRNTPVDMEPVTLRPTALSGLGDQAVVEHDINVYDVLIALDKVRVERREALDFTQLDIPRPDAERHVRRVIRLDIQTALCFMNIPFSMALTVEEYRRAVHSMRFDDSFLEILTSVTGDDTFRAWKVGALSLWMDSNVDVPQMVYRHALVCEYAHAHLVKLAGGEYPRDTAATFD
;
A
#
# COMPACT_ATOMS: atom_id res chain seq x y z
N MET A 1 6.54 50.18 -3.85
CA MET A 1 7.42 49.00 -3.71
C MET A 1 6.55 47.75 -3.66
N PRO A 2 6.56 46.89 -4.68
CA PRO A 2 6.24 45.49 -4.47
C PRO A 2 7.58 44.76 -4.30
N GLU A 3 7.89 44.42 -3.05
CA GLU A 3 8.96 43.50 -2.72
C GLU A 3 8.51 42.10 -3.18
N PHE A 4 8.95 41.68 -4.37
CA PHE A 4 8.62 40.36 -4.90
C PHE A 4 9.54 39.31 -4.25
N VAL A 5 8.87 38.31 -3.68
CA VAL A 5 9.32 37.12 -2.97
C VAL A 5 10.72 36.64 -3.39
N ARG A 6 11.65 36.64 -2.42
CA ARG A 6 13.10 36.42 -2.61
C ARG A 6 13.51 34.94 -2.79
N SER A 7 12.56 34.03 -2.93
CA SER A 7 12.81 32.59 -3.15
C SER A 7 11.55 31.92 -3.67
N ASP A 8 11.61 31.27 -4.82
CA ASP A 8 10.58 30.36 -5.35
C ASP A 8 11.01 28.90 -5.05
N PRO A 9 10.86 28.42 -3.80
CA PRO A 9 11.31 27.09 -3.42
C PRO A 9 10.48 26.02 -4.14
N SER A 10 11.14 25.00 -4.67
CA SER A 10 10.40 23.92 -5.33
C SER A 10 9.65 23.09 -4.29
N MET A 11 8.34 22.85 -4.54
CA MET A 11 7.49 22.02 -3.67
C MET A 11 8.13 20.65 -3.38
N TRP A 12 8.81 20.07 -4.38
CA TRP A 12 9.47 18.77 -4.27
C TRP A 12 10.73 18.80 -3.42
N GLU A 13 11.51 19.89 -3.46
CA GLU A 13 12.63 20.08 -2.53
C GLU A 13 12.14 20.20 -1.10
N ALA A 14 11.04 20.92 -0.85
CA ALA A 14 10.46 21.02 0.48
C ALA A 14 10.04 19.65 1.02
N ILE A 15 9.32 18.85 0.24
CA ILE A 15 8.91 17.48 0.64
C ILE A 15 10.14 16.58 0.86
N HIS A 16 11.13 16.66 -0.03
CA HIS A 16 12.36 15.87 0.10
C HIS A 16 13.23 16.32 1.28
N ALA A 17 13.18 17.59 1.68
CA ALA A 17 13.96 18.13 2.78
C ALA A 17 13.24 18.02 4.14
N ASP A 18 11.93 17.76 4.14
CA ASP A 18 11.11 17.70 5.35
C ASP A 18 11.72 16.72 6.37
N PRO A 19 12.13 17.19 7.56
CA PRO A 19 12.71 16.34 8.60
C PRO A 19 11.66 15.56 9.40
N SER A 20 10.36 15.88 9.24
CA SER A 20 9.27 15.22 9.95
C SER A 20 8.82 13.90 9.30
N VAL A 21 9.19 13.66 8.04
CA VAL A 21 8.88 12.43 7.32
C VAL A 21 9.75 11.28 7.85
N PRO A 22 9.18 10.21 8.43
CA PRO A 22 9.95 9.14 9.07
C PRO A 22 10.58 8.14 8.08
N LEU A 23 10.54 8.42 6.76
CA LEU A 23 10.97 7.50 5.70
C LEU A 23 12.42 7.72 5.25
N ASP A 24 13.03 6.67 4.69
CA ASP A 24 14.30 6.77 3.95
C ASP A 24 14.18 7.79 2.80
N ARG A 25 15.20 8.65 2.63
CA ARG A 25 15.29 9.60 1.53
C ARG A 25 15.28 8.94 0.16
N ALA A 26 15.81 7.72 0.02
CA ALA A 26 15.69 6.92 -1.19
C ALA A 26 14.23 6.66 -1.56
N VAL A 27 13.42 6.24 -0.58
CA VAL A 27 12.00 5.94 -0.76
C VAL A 27 11.21 7.23 -1.04
N VAL A 28 11.49 8.31 -0.29
CA VAL A 28 10.88 9.63 -0.55
C VAL A 28 11.18 10.09 -1.96
N ARG A 29 12.43 9.96 -2.43
CA ARG A 29 12.83 10.33 -3.79
C ARG A 29 12.14 9.46 -4.84
N GLN A 30 11.96 8.17 -4.57
CA GLN A 30 11.22 7.26 -5.44
C GLN A 30 9.75 7.66 -5.57
N ILE A 31 9.09 7.98 -4.46
CA ILE A 31 7.71 8.49 -4.42
C ILE A 31 7.60 9.82 -5.20
N ILE A 32 8.52 10.76 -4.96
CA ILE A 32 8.55 12.05 -5.67
C ILE A 32 8.72 11.83 -7.18
N ASN A 33 9.66 10.99 -7.59
CA ASN A 33 9.89 10.70 -9.00
C ASN A 33 8.67 10.07 -9.67
N ASP A 34 7.95 9.20 -8.96
CA ASP A 34 6.71 8.61 -9.44
C ASP A 34 5.59 9.66 -9.61
N GLN A 35 5.42 10.54 -8.62
CA GLN A 35 4.43 11.62 -8.65
C GLN A 35 4.72 12.71 -9.70
N ARG A 36 5.98 12.84 -10.14
CA ARG A 36 6.39 13.78 -11.19
C ARG A 36 6.18 13.27 -12.62
N ARG A 37 5.76 12.01 -12.81
CA ARG A 37 5.61 11.40 -14.15
C ARG A 37 4.51 12.08 -14.98
N LEU A 38 4.66 12.04 -16.30
CA LEU A 38 3.67 12.59 -17.22
C LEU A 38 2.33 11.86 -17.15
N SER A 39 2.35 10.55 -16.88
CA SER A 39 1.12 9.77 -16.65
C SER A 39 0.31 10.36 -15.49
N ARG A 40 0.98 10.77 -14.41
CA ARG A 40 0.34 11.37 -13.25
C ARG A 40 -0.32 12.70 -13.58
N ARG A 41 0.34 13.53 -14.40
CA ARG A 41 -0.17 14.85 -14.77
C ARG A 41 -1.34 14.79 -15.76
N TRP A 42 -1.25 13.92 -16.76
CA TRP A 42 -2.16 13.93 -17.91
C TRP A 42 -3.13 12.76 -17.95
N LEU A 43 -2.67 11.55 -17.61
CA LEU A 43 -3.46 10.33 -17.74
C LEU A 43 -4.28 10.04 -16.48
N TYR A 44 -3.73 10.28 -15.29
CA TYR A 44 -4.41 9.99 -14.03
C TYR A 44 -5.81 10.62 -13.89
N PRO A 45 -6.03 11.93 -14.21
CA PRO A 45 -7.36 12.53 -14.05
C PRO A 45 -8.43 11.82 -14.90
N VAL A 46 -8.06 11.46 -16.13
CA VAL A 46 -8.96 10.75 -17.06
C VAL A 46 -9.13 9.29 -16.65
N ALA A 47 -8.03 8.59 -16.35
CA ALA A 47 -8.03 7.19 -15.92
C ALA A 47 -8.83 7.00 -14.63
N ARG A 48 -8.76 7.95 -13.68
CA ARG A 48 -9.53 7.95 -12.43
C ARG A 48 -11.04 7.98 -12.69
N VAL A 49 -11.50 8.86 -13.58
CA VAL A 49 -12.93 8.93 -13.93
C VAL A 49 -13.37 7.67 -14.67
N LEU A 50 -12.59 7.25 -15.68
CA LEU A 50 -12.89 6.06 -16.48
C LEU A 50 -12.96 4.80 -15.61
N SER A 51 -11.97 4.59 -14.75
CA SER A 51 -11.92 3.44 -13.84
C SER A 51 -13.17 3.36 -12.96
N ARG A 52 -13.60 4.49 -12.38
CA ARG A 52 -14.84 4.54 -11.57
C ARG A 52 -16.09 4.21 -12.38
N VAL A 53 -16.21 4.76 -13.59
CA VAL A 53 -17.37 4.48 -14.45
C VAL A 53 -17.41 3.00 -14.82
N VAL A 54 -16.28 2.42 -15.23
CA VAL A 54 -16.19 1.00 -15.58
C VAL A 54 -16.51 0.11 -14.39
N VAL A 55 -15.92 0.37 -13.22
CA VAL A 55 -16.16 -0.41 -12.00
C VAL A 55 -17.62 -0.29 -11.55
N ALA A 56 -18.23 0.89 -11.66
CA ALA A 56 -19.64 1.08 -11.34
C ALA A 56 -20.54 0.26 -12.28
N VAL A 57 -20.26 0.29 -13.59
CA VAL A 57 -20.98 -0.53 -14.58
C VAL A 57 -20.81 -2.02 -14.29
N VAL A 58 -19.58 -2.50 -14.06
CA VAL A 58 -19.30 -3.90 -13.71
C VAL A 58 -20.04 -4.30 -12.44
N SER A 59 -20.03 -3.45 -11.41
CA SER A 59 -20.73 -3.70 -10.14
C SER A 59 -22.25 -3.81 -10.31
N VAL A 60 -22.85 -2.96 -11.15
CA VAL A 60 -24.28 -3.01 -11.46
C VAL A 60 -24.63 -4.30 -12.21
N ILE A 61 -23.85 -4.67 -13.22
CA ILE A 61 -24.09 -5.89 -13.99
C ILE A 61 -23.91 -7.13 -13.10
N LYS A 62 -22.87 -7.17 -12.25
CA LYS A 62 -22.65 -8.27 -11.31
C LYS A 62 -23.74 -8.42 -10.26
N ARG A 63 -24.48 -7.35 -9.95
CA ARG A 63 -25.65 -7.43 -9.07
C ARG A 63 -26.78 -8.25 -9.70
N VAL A 64 -26.87 -8.25 -11.02
CA VAL A 64 -27.83 -9.06 -11.79
C VAL A 64 -27.25 -10.45 -12.10
N LEU A 65 -25.93 -10.52 -12.35
CA LEU A 65 -25.21 -11.73 -12.75
C LEU A 65 -24.04 -12.03 -11.79
N PRO A 66 -24.32 -12.59 -10.59
CA PRO A 66 -23.37 -12.70 -9.48
C PRO A 66 -22.42 -13.91 -9.62
N PHE A 67 -21.97 -14.23 -10.83
CA PHE A 67 -20.97 -15.26 -11.06
C PHE A 67 -19.58 -14.63 -11.28
N ARG A 68 -18.52 -15.42 -11.07
CA ARG A 68 -17.15 -15.00 -11.40
C ARG A 68 -16.97 -14.99 -12.91
N TRP A 69 -16.66 -13.84 -13.49
CA TRP A 69 -16.47 -13.70 -14.94
C TRP A 69 -15.10 -14.18 -15.40
N MET A 70 -14.14 -14.25 -14.47
CA MET A 70 -12.76 -14.62 -14.75
C MET A 70 -12.17 -15.40 -13.57
N PRO A 71 -11.40 -16.48 -13.81
CA PRO A 71 -10.66 -17.16 -12.76
C PRO A 71 -9.59 -16.25 -12.14
N LEU A 72 -9.31 -16.40 -10.83
CA LEU A 72 -8.29 -15.61 -10.13
C LEU A 72 -6.89 -15.75 -10.78
N ARG A 73 -6.53 -16.96 -11.23
CA ARG A 73 -5.25 -17.18 -11.94
C ARG A 73 -5.10 -16.34 -13.20
N VAL A 74 -6.20 -16.06 -13.91
CA VAL A 74 -6.18 -15.21 -15.10
C VAL A 74 -6.08 -13.74 -14.72
N MET A 75 -6.76 -13.33 -13.63
CA MET A 75 -6.61 -11.99 -13.04
C MET A 75 -5.15 -11.72 -12.67
N ASP A 76 -4.52 -12.64 -11.95
CA ASP A 76 -3.13 -12.52 -11.50
C ASP A 76 -2.17 -12.47 -12.69
N ALA A 77 -2.35 -13.36 -13.67
CA ALA A 77 -1.54 -13.35 -14.89
C ALA A 77 -1.68 -12.03 -15.67
N LEU A 78 -2.89 -11.50 -15.79
CA LEU A 78 -3.15 -10.21 -16.45
C LEU A 78 -2.54 -9.05 -15.66
N CYS A 79 -2.63 -9.08 -14.33
CA CYS A 79 -2.03 -8.11 -13.43
C CYS A 79 -0.50 -8.07 -13.58
N VAL A 80 0.17 -9.23 -13.45
CA VAL A 80 1.62 -9.35 -13.62
C VAL A 80 2.04 -8.95 -15.03
N TRP A 81 1.30 -9.36 -16.06
CA TRP A 81 1.55 -8.93 -17.44
C TRP A 81 1.45 -7.41 -17.58
N PHE A 82 0.41 -6.79 -17.02
CA PHE A 82 0.21 -5.34 -17.08
C PHE A 82 1.34 -4.59 -16.36
N LEU A 83 1.68 -5.03 -15.15
CA LEU A 83 2.78 -4.49 -14.35
C LEU A 83 4.10 -4.59 -15.11
N ARG A 84 4.39 -5.71 -15.77
CA ARG A 84 5.64 -5.92 -16.54
C ARG A 84 5.75 -4.99 -17.76
N HIS A 85 4.65 -4.72 -18.45
CA HIS A 85 4.70 -4.03 -19.75
C HIS A 85 4.37 -2.53 -19.71
N PHE A 86 3.58 -2.05 -18.74
CA PHE A 86 3.02 -0.69 -18.77
C PHE A 86 3.35 0.18 -17.55
N VAL A 87 3.71 -0.41 -16.42
CA VAL A 87 3.98 0.36 -15.19
C VAL A 87 5.45 0.76 -15.14
N SER A 88 5.84 1.81 -14.44
CA SER A 88 7.27 2.10 -14.28
C SER A 88 7.94 1.09 -13.32
N PRO A 89 9.20 0.68 -13.53
CA PRO A 89 9.88 -0.18 -12.57
C PRO A 89 9.94 0.42 -11.17
N SER A 90 10.13 1.74 -11.04
CA SER A 90 10.09 2.41 -9.73
C SER A 90 8.72 2.30 -9.04
N ALA A 91 7.61 2.32 -9.79
CA ALA A 91 6.28 2.07 -9.23
C ALA A 91 6.07 0.60 -8.85
N VAL A 92 6.63 -0.34 -9.63
CA VAL A 92 6.60 -1.78 -9.29
C VAL A 92 7.40 -2.06 -8.02
N ASP A 93 8.56 -1.43 -7.84
CA ASP A 93 9.35 -1.55 -6.61
C ASP A 93 8.53 -1.08 -5.39
N LEU A 94 7.83 0.06 -5.49
CA LEU A 94 6.95 0.55 -4.42
C LEU A 94 5.81 -0.43 -4.14
N LEU A 95 5.23 -1.03 -5.19
CA LEU A 95 4.15 -2.00 -5.06
C LEU A 95 4.64 -3.27 -4.35
N ILE A 96 5.74 -3.89 -4.78
CA ILE A 96 6.30 -5.10 -4.14
C ILE A 96 6.67 -4.80 -2.68
N ARG A 97 7.30 -3.64 -2.45
CA ARG A 97 7.71 -3.20 -1.12
C ARG A 97 6.53 -3.09 -0.15
N HIS A 98 5.38 -2.59 -0.60
CA HIS A 98 4.18 -2.46 0.22
C HIS A 98 3.72 -3.80 0.81
N PHE A 99 3.70 -4.88 0.02
CA PHE A 99 3.32 -6.22 0.50
C PHE A 99 4.23 -6.72 1.63
N VAL A 100 5.54 -6.48 1.50
CA VAL A 100 6.51 -6.83 2.55
C VAL A 100 6.27 -5.98 3.79
N VAL A 101 6.14 -4.66 3.61
CA VAL A 101 5.96 -3.70 4.71
C VAL A 101 4.71 -4.01 5.52
N GLU A 102 3.59 -4.28 4.86
CA GLU A 102 2.36 -4.65 5.56
C GLU A 102 2.50 -6.00 6.26
N THR A 103 3.08 -7.00 5.60
CA THR A 103 3.35 -8.29 6.23
C THR A 103 4.23 -8.14 7.48
N ASN A 104 5.23 -7.26 7.45
CA ASN A 104 6.07 -6.97 8.61
C ASN A 104 5.26 -6.30 9.74
N LEU A 105 4.34 -5.38 9.44
CA LEU A 105 3.44 -4.76 10.43
C LEU A 105 2.51 -5.79 11.08
N VAL A 106 1.89 -6.63 10.26
CA VAL A 106 0.99 -7.70 10.69
C VAL A 106 1.75 -8.66 11.61
N ASN A 107 2.95 -9.10 11.20
CA ASN A 107 3.79 -10.00 11.99
C ASN A 107 4.32 -9.35 13.29
N PHE A 108 4.61 -8.05 13.26
CA PHE A 108 4.96 -7.33 14.49
C PHE A 108 3.81 -7.39 15.50
N ILE A 109 2.57 -7.17 15.06
CA ILE A 109 1.39 -7.26 15.93
C ILE A 109 1.23 -8.68 16.48
N ILE A 110 1.32 -9.71 15.63
CA ILE A 110 1.22 -11.12 16.05
C ILE A 110 2.25 -11.44 17.14
N ARG A 111 3.53 -11.10 16.93
CA ARG A 111 4.63 -11.40 17.88
C ARG A 111 4.49 -10.65 19.20
N ASN A 112 3.91 -9.45 19.17
CA ASN A 112 3.79 -8.58 20.34
C ASN A 112 2.42 -8.66 21.03
N THR A 113 1.55 -9.59 20.62
CA THR A 113 0.27 -9.88 21.27
C THR A 113 0.21 -11.37 21.65
N PRO A 114 -0.67 -11.80 22.57
CA PRO A 114 -0.76 -13.22 22.96
C PRO A 114 -1.68 -14.01 22.00
N VAL A 115 -1.75 -13.59 20.74
CA VAL A 115 -2.58 -14.25 19.72
C VAL A 115 -1.98 -15.61 19.35
N ASP A 116 -2.85 -16.62 19.24
CA ASP A 116 -2.50 -17.93 18.71
C ASP A 116 -2.72 -17.96 17.19
N MET A 117 -1.72 -17.46 16.45
CA MET A 117 -1.72 -17.40 14.99
C MET A 117 -0.29 -17.50 14.45
N GLU A 118 -0.12 -18.26 13.38
CA GLU A 118 1.17 -18.35 12.68
C GLU A 118 1.51 -17.04 11.96
N PRO A 119 2.80 -16.66 11.88
CA PRO A 119 3.23 -15.50 11.12
C PRO A 119 2.85 -15.59 9.64
N VAL A 120 2.45 -14.45 9.08
CA VAL A 120 2.15 -14.28 7.65
C VAL A 120 3.44 -14.36 6.83
N THR A 121 3.38 -15.06 5.70
CA THR A 121 4.57 -15.38 4.88
C THR A 121 4.68 -14.59 3.57
N LEU A 122 3.72 -13.71 3.28
CA LEU A 122 3.59 -12.97 2.03
C LEU A 122 4.66 -11.86 1.87
N ARG A 123 5.92 -12.24 1.60
CA ARG A 123 7.05 -11.33 1.40
C ARG A 123 7.63 -11.47 -0.01
N PRO A 124 6.91 -11.01 -1.06
CA PRO A 124 7.39 -11.13 -2.43
C PRO A 124 8.66 -10.28 -2.62
N THR A 125 9.63 -10.84 -3.35
CA THR A 125 10.88 -10.14 -3.71
C THR A 125 10.96 -9.82 -5.20
N ALA A 126 10.06 -10.34 -6.01
CA ALA A 126 10.03 -10.16 -7.45
C ALA A 126 8.59 -10.05 -7.95
N LEU A 127 8.41 -9.48 -9.14
CA LEU A 127 7.09 -9.28 -9.75
C LEU A 127 6.29 -10.59 -9.89
N SER A 128 6.95 -11.72 -10.16
CA SER A 128 6.30 -13.04 -10.21
C SER A 128 5.67 -13.46 -8.89
N GLY A 129 6.18 -12.97 -7.76
CA GLY A 129 5.63 -13.22 -6.43
C GLY A 129 4.34 -12.47 -6.13
N LEU A 130 3.90 -11.55 -7.02
CA LEU A 130 2.58 -10.93 -6.94
C LEU A 130 1.48 -11.77 -7.63
N GLY A 131 1.84 -12.95 -8.15
CA GLY A 131 0.90 -13.93 -8.68
C GLY A 131 0.25 -14.80 -7.58
N ASP A 132 -0.43 -15.86 -7.99
CA ASP A 132 -0.97 -16.91 -7.11
C ASP A 132 -1.81 -16.40 -5.94
N GLN A 133 -2.75 -15.49 -6.22
CA GLN A 133 -3.67 -14.90 -5.25
C GLN A 133 -3.02 -14.03 -4.17
N ALA A 134 -1.76 -13.60 -4.34
CA ALA A 134 -1.06 -12.73 -3.40
C ALA A 134 -1.88 -11.51 -2.96
N VAL A 135 -2.58 -10.85 -3.89
CA VAL A 135 -3.42 -9.67 -3.57
C VAL A 135 -4.63 -10.03 -2.71
N VAL A 136 -5.22 -11.20 -2.92
CA VAL A 136 -6.36 -11.67 -2.12
C VAL A 136 -5.88 -12.14 -0.75
N GLU A 137 -4.77 -12.86 -0.69
CA GLU A 137 -4.13 -13.30 0.56
C GLU A 137 -3.75 -12.10 1.43
N HIS A 138 -3.14 -11.07 0.83
CA HIS A 138 -2.82 -9.80 1.46
C HIS A 138 -4.01 -9.21 2.22
N ASP A 139 -5.16 -9.08 1.55
CA ASP A 139 -6.37 -8.55 2.18
C ASP A 139 -6.88 -9.46 3.30
N ILE A 140 -6.86 -10.78 3.10
CA ILE A 140 -7.35 -11.75 4.08
C ILE A 140 -6.50 -11.73 5.36
N ASN A 141 -5.18 -11.62 5.24
CA ASN A 141 -4.26 -11.57 6.37
C ASN A 141 -4.60 -10.45 7.37
N VAL A 142 -5.04 -9.29 6.87
CA VAL A 142 -5.50 -8.15 7.69
C VAL A 142 -6.73 -8.55 8.51
N TYR A 143 -7.71 -9.22 7.89
CA TYR A 143 -8.91 -9.69 8.59
C TYR A 143 -8.59 -10.75 9.62
N ASP A 144 -7.78 -11.74 9.26
CA ASP A 144 -7.45 -12.87 10.13
C ASP A 144 -6.78 -12.42 11.42
N VAL A 145 -5.82 -11.47 11.33
CA VAL A 145 -5.19 -10.91 12.52
C VAL A 145 -6.18 -10.15 13.40
N LEU A 146 -7.06 -9.32 12.82
CA LEU A 146 -8.06 -8.60 13.60
C LEU A 146 -9.06 -9.54 14.31
N ILE A 147 -9.47 -10.60 13.62
CA ILE A 147 -10.35 -11.63 14.21
C ILE A 147 -9.62 -12.37 15.33
N ALA A 148 -8.33 -12.67 15.15
CA ALA A 148 -7.53 -13.35 16.16
C ALA A 148 -7.31 -12.46 17.40
N LEU A 149 -7.18 -11.14 17.20
CA LEU A 149 -7.04 -10.15 18.27
C LEU A 149 -8.29 -9.99 19.15
N ASP A 150 -9.49 -10.29 18.64
CA ASP A 150 -10.74 -10.21 19.41
C ASP A 150 -10.73 -11.11 20.66
N LYS A 151 -9.96 -12.19 20.61
CA LYS A 151 -9.86 -13.19 21.70
C LYS A 151 -8.87 -12.79 22.79
N VAL A 152 -8.11 -11.71 22.61
CA VAL A 152 -7.02 -11.33 23.50
C VAL A 152 -7.10 -9.88 23.91
N ARG A 153 -6.46 -9.56 25.04
CA ARG A 153 -6.33 -8.17 25.47
C ARG A 153 -5.07 -7.57 24.87
N VAL A 154 -5.25 -6.52 24.06
CA VAL A 154 -4.14 -5.73 23.52
C VAL A 154 -3.70 -4.72 24.57
N GLU A 155 -2.51 -4.92 25.12
CA GLU A 155 -1.93 -4.07 26.15
C GLU A 155 -0.49 -3.70 25.77
N ARG A 156 0.03 -2.68 26.45
CA ARG A 156 1.42 -2.26 26.29
C ARG A 156 2.36 -3.38 26.69
N ARG A 157 3.38 -3.63 25.87
CA ARG A 157 4.47 -4.56 26.17
C ARG A 157 5.71 -3.80 26.64
N GLU A 158 6.34 -4.32 27.69
CA GLU A 158 7.60 -3.76 28.22
C GLU A 158 8.79 -4.09 27.31
N ALA A 159 8.81 -5.31 26.75
CA ALA A 159 9.79 -5.77 25.79
C ALA A 159 9.11 -6.07 24.45
N LEU A 160 9.48 -5.30 23.43
CA LEU A 160 8.97 -5.44 22.07
C LEU A 160 9.87 -6.36 21.25
N ASP A 161 9.27 -7.26 20.48
CA ASP A 161 9.94 -8.07 19.47
C ASP A 161 9.92 -7.34 18.12
N PHE A 162 11.08 -6.83 17.71
CA PHE A 162 11.29 -6.13 16.43
C PHE A 162 11.88 -7.04 15.34
N THR A 163 11.77 -8.36 15.50
CA THR A 163 12.27 -9.33 14.50
C THR A 163 11.54 -9.14 13.16
N GLN A 164 12.28 -9.28 12.05
CA GLN A 164 11.75 -9.30 10.69
C GLN A 164 11.19 -7.96 10.19
N LEU A 165 11.75 -6.83 10.65
CA LEU A 165 11.50 -5.51 10.08
C LEU A 165 12.37 -5.20 8.83
N ASP A 166 13.14 -6.17 8.35
CA ASP A 166 13.91 -6.03 7.12
C ASP A 166 13.01 -5.98 5.90
N ILE A 167 13.44 -5.24 4.88
CA ILE A 167 12.77 -5.15 3.59
C ILE A 167 13.74 -5.67 2.54
N PRO A 168 13.53 -6.88 1.98
CA PRO A 168 14.39 -7.40 0.93
C PRO A 168 14.32 -6.48 -0.29
N ARG A 169 15.42 -6.40 -1.03
CA ARG A 169 15.49 -5.55 -2.22
C ARG A 169 14.51 -6.09 -3.28
N PRO A 170 13.50 -5.30 -3.69
CA PRO A 170 12.58 -5.73 -4.74
C PRO A 170 13.29 -5.83 -6.09
N ASP A 171 12.90 -6.83 -6.89
CA ASP A 171 13.24 -6.93 -8.31
C ASP A 171 12.03 -6.52 -9.15
N ALA A 172 11.98 -5.24 -9.53
CA ALA A 172 11.03 -4.71 -10.51
C ALA A 172 11.38 -5.04 -11.96
N GLU A 173 12.26 -6.00 -12.25
CA GLU A 173 12.64 -6.39 -13.61
C GLU A 173 13.07 -5.17 -14.45
N ARG A 174 13.92 -4.30 -13.88
CA ARG A 174 14.35 -3.03 -14.51
C ARG A 174 15.01 -3.22 -15.89
N HIS A 175 15.52 -4.41 -16.16
CA HIS A 175 16.12 -4.81 -17.44
C HIS A 175 15.07 -5.04 -18.56
N VAL A 176 13.79 -5.20 -18.20
CA VAL A 176 12.70 -5.43 -19.16
C VAL A 176 12.23 -4.10 -19.74
N ARG A 177 12.19 -4.02 -21.08
CA ARG A 177 11.67 -2.84 -21.78
C ARG A 177 10.15 -2.76 -21.64
N ARG A 178 9.68 -1.59 -21.21
CA ARG A 178 8.25 -1.31 -21.01
C ARG A 178 7.71 -0.42 -22.12
N VAL A 179 6.49 -0.70 -22.56
CA VAL A 179 5.81 0.04 -23.65
C VAL A 179 5.48 1.45 -23.17
N ILE A 180 4.99 1.56 -21.94
CA ILE A 180 4.69 2.81 -21.24
C ILE A 180 5.29 2.68 -19.82
N ARG A 181 5.55 3.82 -19.16
CA ARG A 181 6.02 3.89 -17.77
C ARG A 181 5.01 4.66 -16.92
N LEU A 182 3.90 3.99 -16.58
CA LEU A 182 2.85 4.56 -15.73
C LEU A 182 3.32 4.74 -14.28
N ASP A 183 2.83 5.80 -13.63
CA ASP A 183 2.91 5.99 -12.18
C ASP A 183 1.99 5.01 -11.45
N ILE A 184 2.24 4.80 -10.15
CA ILE A 184 1.53 3.80 -9.35
C ILE A 184 0.03 4.09 -9.29
N GLN A 185 -0.41 5.34 -9.18
CA GLN A 185 -1.82 5.66 -9.02
C GLN A 185 -2.60 5.50 -10.32
N THR A 186 -2.01 5.89 -11.46
CA THR A 186 -2.59 5.59 -12.77
C THR A 186 -2.64 4.08 -13.02
N ALA A 187 -1.58 3.35 -12.65
CA ALA A 187 -1.57 1.89 -12.76
C ALA A 187 -2.69 1.24 -11.93
N LEU A 188 -2.89 1.67 -10.68
CA LEU A 188 -3.96 1.21 -9.81
C LEU A 188 -5.36 1.46 -10.41
N CYS A 189 -5.58 2.58 -11.09
CA CYS A 189 -6.84 2.82 -11.81
C CYS A 189 -7.15 1.72 -12.84
N PHE A 190 -6.15 1.31 -13.63
CA PHE A 190 -6.33 0.27 -14.65
C PHE A 190 -6.39 -1.13 -14.04
N MET A 191 -5.58 -1.41 -13.02
CA MET A 191 -5.59 -2.70 -12.32
C MET A 191 -6.93 -2.96 -11.63
N ASN A 192 -7.59 -1.92 -11.10
CA ASN A 192 -8.87 -2.08 -10.41
C ASN A 192 -9.97 -2.70 -11.30
N ILE A 193 -9.88 -2.53 -12.63
CA ILE A 193 -10.87 -3.03 -13.58
C ILE A 193 -10.92 -4.57 -13.59
N PRO A 194 -9.82 -5.30 -13.88
CA PRO A 194 -9.83 -6.76 -13.80
C PRO A 194 -10.13 -7.30 -12.40
N PHE A 195 -9.73 -6.62 -11.31
CA PHE A 195 -10.16 -7.00 -9.96
C PHE A 195 -11.68 -6.96 -9.81
N SER A 196 -12.31 -5.86 -10.23
CA SER A 196 -13.78 -5.73 -10.18
C SER A 196 -14.50 -6.77 -11.05
N MET A 197 -13.88 -7.27 -12.12
CA MET A 197 -14.44 -8.29 -13.01
C MET A 197 -14.19 -9.73 -12.52
N ALA A 198 -13.09 -10.02 -11.83
CA ALA A 198 -12.77 -11.36 -11.34
C ALA A 198 -13.42 -11.69 -9.98
N LEU A 199 -13.39 -10.76 -9.04
CA LEU A 199 -13.88 -10.96 -7.67
C LEU A 199 -15.40 -10.92 -7.58
N THR A 200 -16.01 -11.66 -6.66
CA THR A 200 -17.45 -11.46 -6.37
C THR A 200 -17.68 -10.07 -5.77
N VAL A 201 -18.93 -9.60 -5.74
CA VAL A 201 -19.26 -8.29 -5.14
C VAL A 201 -18.83 -8.22 -3.67
N GLU A 202 -18.98 -9.32 -2.94
CA GLU A 202 -18.60 -9.42 -1.54
C GLU A 202 -17.07 -9.44 -1.35
N GLU A 203 -16.36 -10.18 -2.19
CA GLU A 203 -14.90 -10.21 -2.14
C GLU A 203 -14.28 -8.88 -2.51
N TYR A 204 -14.79 -8.22 -3.55
CA TYR A 204 -14.34 -6.89 -3.93
C TYR A 204 -14.63 -5.87 -2.82
N ARG A 205 -15.81 -5.93 -2.20
CA ARG A 205 -16.13 -5.08 -1.04
C ARG A 205 -15.20 -5.35 0.14
N ARG A 206 -14.88 -6.61 0.41
CA ARG A 206 -13.94 -7.02 1.46
C ARG A 206 -12.54 -6.47 1.19
N ALA A 207 -12.03 -6.60 -0.03
CA ALA A 207 -10.75 -6.02 -0.45
C ALA A 207 -10.73 -4.49 -0.30
N VAL A 208 -11.83 -3.79 -0.63
CA VAL A 208 -11.90 -2.33 -0.44
C VAL A 208 -11.95 -1.94 1.05
N HIS A 209 -12.55 -2.79 1.89
CA HIS A 209 -12.68 -2.54 3.32
C HIS A 209 -11.45 -2.92 4.13
N SER A 210 -10.58 -3.83 3.68
CA SER A 210 -9.33 -4.17 4.37
C SER A 210 -8.52 -2.91 4.69
N MET A 211 -8.36 -2.03 3.71
CA MET A 211 -7.66 -0.74 3.82
C MET A 211 -8.28 0.24 4.84
N ARG A 212 -9.52 0.05 5.28
CA ARG A 212 -10.12 0.90 6.33
C ARG A 212 -9.64 0.50 7.72
N PHE A 213 -9.03 -0.66 7.87
CA PHE A 213 -8.47 -1.09 9.14
C PHE A 213 -7.13 -0.44 9.48
N ASP A 214 -6.58 0.43 8.62
CA ASP A 214 -5.38 1.22 8.92
C ASP A 214 -5.50 1.95 10.27
N ASP A 215 -6.64 2.61 10.52
CA ASP A 215 -6.88 3.32 11.79
C ASP A 215 -6.94 2.35 12.99
N SER A 216 -7.41 1.11 12.77
CA SER A 216 -7.40 0.05 13.79
C SER A 216 -5.99 -0.47 14.04
N PHE A 217 -5.20 -0.71 12.98
CA PHE A 217 -3.81 -1.12 13.07
C PHE A 217 -2.97 -0.07 13.82
N LEU A 218 -3.13 1.21 13.49
CA LEU A 218 -2.45 2.29 14.19
C LEU A 218 -2.82 2.36 15.68
N GLU A 219 -4.09 2.11 16.03
CA GLU A 219 -4.50 2.05 17.44
C GLU A 219 -3.92 0.83 18.17
N ILE A 220 -3.85 -0.32 17.50
CA ILE A 220 -3.22 -1.53 18.04
C ILE A 220 -1.73 -1.28 18.26
N LEU A 221 -1.03 -0.70 17.27
CA LEU A 221 0.38 -0.34 17.39
C LEU A 221 0.62 0.65 18.53
N THR A 222 -0.24 1.67 18.68
CA THR A 222 -0.21 2.60 19.82
C THR A 222 -0.35 1.83 21.14
N SER A 223 -1.30 0.91 21.22
CA SER A 223 -1.58 0.15 22.44
C SER A 223 -0.43 -0.78 22.82
N VAL A 224 0.15 -1.47 21.84
CA VAL A 224 1.26 -2.41 22.04
C VAL A 224 2.56 -1.70 22.40
N THR A 225 2.90 -0.63 21.68
CA THR A 225 4.17 0.10 21.85
C THR A 225 4.13 1.15 22.96
N GLY A 226 2.94 1.70 23.26
CA GLY A 226 2.77 2.87 24.10
C GLY A 226 3.16 4.19 23.44
N ASP A 227 3.33 4.23 22.11
CA ASP A 227 3.72 5.43 21.35
C ASP A 227 2.50 6.09 20.67
N ASP A 228 2.13 7.29 21.12
CA ASP A 228 1.00 8.06 20.59
C ASP A 228 1.22 8.58 19.16
N THR A 229 2.43 8.49 18.61
CA THR A 229 2.73 8.89 17.22
C THR A 229 1.86 8.13 16.22
N PHE A 230 1.65 6.83 16.44
CA PHE A 230 0.78 6.03 15.57
C PHE A 230 -0.67 6.53 15.59
N ARG A 231 -1.18 6.89 16.77
CA ARG A 231 -2.52 7.47 16.93
C ARG A 231 -2.66 8.80 16.20
N ALA A 232 -1.62 9.63 16.19
CA ALA A 232 -1.62 10.92 15.49
C ALA A 232 -1.69 10.79 13.96
N TRP A 233 -1.32 9.63 13.40
CA TRP A 233 -1.43 9.35 11.96
C TRP A 233 -2.76 8.75 11.52
N LYS A 234 -3.67 8.47 12.45
CA LYS A 234 -5.05 8.07 12.11
C LYS A 234 -5.71 9.20 11.35
N VAL A 235 -6.42 8.86 10.27
CA VAL A 235 -6.93 9.88 9.33
C VAL A 235 -8.46 9.93 9.33
N GLY A 236 -9.11 9.28 10.29
CA GLY A 236 -10.55 9.43 10.54
C GLY A 236 -11.44 8.57 9.65
N ALA A 237 -10.92 7.44 9.15
CA ALA A 237 -11.74 6.43 8.51
C ALA A 237 -12.20 5.44 9.58
N LEU A 238 -13.31 5.75 10.27
CA LEU A 238 -13.90 4.80 11.21
C LEU A 238 -14.18 3.47 10.48
N SER A 239 -13.62 2.36 10.99
CA SER A 239 -13.76 1.02 10.40
C SER A 239 -15.21 0.58 10.23
N LEU A 240 -16.13 1.15 11.02
CA LEU A 240 -17.57 0.92 10.95
C LEU A 240 -18.25 1.58 9.72
N TRP A 241 -17.58 2.50 9.03
CA TRP A 241 -18.16 3.17 7.86
C TRP A 241 -18.04 2.27 6.61
N MET A 242 -19.11 1.51 6.34
CA MET A 242 -19.22 0.57 5.22
C MET A 242 -19.65 1.25 3.89
N ASP A 243 -18.94 2.29 3.44
CA ASP A 243 -19.19 2.86 2.11
C ASP A 243 -18.30 2.19 1.04
N SER A 244 -18.96 1.68 0.00
CA SER A 244 -18.34 1.01 -1.15
C SER A 244 -18.09 1.96 -2.34
N ASN A 245 -18.65 3.18 -2.33
CA ASN A 245 -18.51 4.15 -3.42
C ASN A 245 -17.30 5.08 -3.22
N VAL A 246 -16.12 4.49 -3.08
CA VAL A 246 -14.89 5.20 -2.77
C VAL A 246 -13.90 5.20 -3.92
N ASP A 247 -12.95 6.12 -3.84
CA ASP A 247 -11.81 6.15 -4.75
C ASP A 247 -10.79 5.06 -4.41
N VAL A 248 -11.02 3.84 -4.87
CA VAL A 248 -10.18 2.68 -4.56
C VAL A 248 -8.69 2.95 -4.88
N PRO A 249 -8.29 3.46 -6.07
CA PRO A 249 -6.89 3.77 -6.34
C PRO A 249 -6.26 4.79 -5.38
N GLN A 250 -7.02 5.80 -4.94
CA GLN A 250 -6.53 6.77 -3.96
C GLN A 250 -6.41 6.16 -2.57
N MET A 251 -7.37 5.31 -2.18
CA MET A 251 -7.35 4.60 -0.90
C MET A 251 -6.16 3.64 -0.82
N VAL A 252 -5.93 2.80 -1.84
CA VAL A 252 -4.79 1.86 -1.89
C VAL A 252 -3.47 2.62 -1.74
N TYR A 253 -3.30 3.73 -2.47
CA TYR A 253 -2.08 4.53 -2.38
C TYR A 253 -1.87 5.13 -0.98
N ARG A 254 -2.95 5.60 -0.35
CA ARG A 254 -2.90 6.18 0.99
C ARG A 254 -2.60 5.12 2.05
N HIS A 255 -3.23 3.96 1.93
CA HIS A 255 -2.98 2.79 2.77
C HIS A 255 -1.51 2.37 2.73
N ALA A 256 -0.94 2.20 1.53
CA ALA A 256 0.48 1.90 1.37
C ALA A 256 1.39 2.94 2.05
N LEU A 257 1.07 4.24 1.95
CA LEU A 257 1.84 5.29 2.63
C LEU A 257 1.73 5.22 4.16
N VAL A 258 0.55 4.93 4.71
CA VAL A 258 0.36 4.79 6.16
C VAL A 258 1.16 3.59 6.68
N CYS A 259 1.12 2.46 5.97
CA CYS A 259 1.92 1.28 6.31
C CYS A 259 3.42 1.59 6.28
N GLU A 260 3.92 2.32 5.27
CA GLU A 260 5.32 2.75 5.20
C GLU A 260 5.72 3.63 6.38
N TYR A 261 4.88 4.59 6.76
CA TYR A 261 5.14 5.47 7.91
C TYR A 261 5.19 4.67 9.21
N ALA A 262 4.21 3.79 9.43
CA ALA A 262 4.14 2.96 10.62
C ALA A 262 5.35 2.03 10.72
N HIS A 263 5.71 1.35 9.62
CA HIS A 263 6.86 0.45 9.58
C HIS A 263 8.16 1.20 9.82
N ALA A 264 8.33 2.37 9.20
CA ALA A 264 9.52 3.16 9.39
C ALA A 264 9.67 3.65 10.85
N HIS A 265 8.56 4.00 11.49
CA HIS A 265 8.60 4.35 12.90
C HIS A 265 8.96 3.15 13.78
N LEU A 266 8.47 1.95 13.49
CA LEU A 266 8.88 0.73 14.20
C LEU A 266 10.38 0.44 14.06
N VAL A 267 10.95 0.59 12.86
CA VAL A 267 12.39 0.44 12.64
C VAL A 267 13.18 1.47 13.47
N LYS A 268 12.70 2.70 13.57
CA LYS A 268 13.29 3.73 14.43
C LYS A 268 13.22 3.38 15.91
N LEU A 269 12.08 2.85 16.38
CA LEU A 269 11.92 2.36 17.75
C LEU A 269 12.84 1.18 18.07
N ALA A 270 13.15 0.34 17.08
CA ALA A 270 14.13 -0.74 17.19
C ALA A 270 15.60 -0.26 17.22
N GLY A 271 15.84 1.06 17.15
CA GLY A 271 17.18 1.65 17.07
C GLY A 271 17.79 1.65 15.67
N GLY A 272 17.02 1.31 14.63
CA GLY A 272 17.43 1.43 13.25
C GLY A 272 17.47 2.89 12.79
N GLU A 273 18.47 3.24 11.99
CA GLU A 273 18.52 4.53 11.30
C GLU A 273 18.06 4.37 9.85
N TYR A 274 17.20 5.27 9.38
CA TYR A 274 16.96 5.44 7.94
C TYR A 274 18.05 6.37 7.39
N PRO A 275 18.99 5.87 6.58
CA PRO A 275 20.10 6.66 6.10
C PRO A 275 19.57 7.81 5.22
N ARG A 276 20.23 8.98 5.32
CA ARG A 276 19.90 10.12 4.44
C ARG A 276 20.41 9.93 3.02
N ASP A 277 21.40 9.05 2.84
CA ASP A 277 22.15 8.88 1.59
C ASP A 277 22.07 7.45 1.02
N THR A 278 20.94 6.76 1.24
CA THR A 278 20.73 5.43 0.63
C THR A 278 20.73 5.56 -0.90
N ALA A 279 21.63 4.82 -1.55
CA ALA A 279 21.70 4.78 -3.01
C ALA A 279 20.44 4.09 -3.57
N ALA A 280 19.72 4.79 -4.44
CA ALA A 280 18.53 4.27 -5.11
C ALA A 280 18.70 4.34 -6.62
N THR A 281 18.22 3.29 -7.30
CA THR A 281 18.21 3.21 -8.76
C THR A 281 16.89 3.78 -9.27
N PHE A 282 16.96 4.72 -10.22
CA PHE A 282 15.79 5.35 -10.83
C PHE A 282 15.74 5.05 -12.33
N ASP A 283 14.54 5.19 -12.91
CA ASP A 283 14.28 4.93 -14.35
C ASP A 283 14.55 6.11 -15.27
#